data_AF-A0A4Y8HYQ7-F1
#
_entry.id   AF-A0A4Y8HYQ7-F1
#
_cell.length_a   1.000
_cell.length_b   1.000
_cell.length_c   1.000
_cell.angle_alpha   90.00
_cell.angle_beta   90.00
_cell.angle_gamma   90.00
#
_symmetry.space_group_name_H-M   'P 1'
#
loop_
_entity.id
_entity.type
_entity.pdbx_description
1 polymer ?
#
loop_
_entity_poly.entity_id
_entity_poly.type
_entity_poly.pdbx_seq_one_letter_code
_entity_poly.pdbx_strand_id
1 'polypeptide(L)'
;MNDKSNLILPWLPENLESLNKQEEENRTQSILQINVDSKLKDHLEIVYASLNMLYDITISYKNQTDDELTIQYIGIRLFNSIVSSIKLLLAGYYQSSVILQRDILETGFLLDFFSIDQSKILDWKKSNNKQQSGKYRPSIIRKSLDNRDGFKERKREQIYQKMCEYAAHPTYPGIKLVAPKGLANIGPFFDTQYLKSLIEELAMRVPLFTLIYLRHFKSLPPGFLKIQADFLDKLKTWSKKYLKLDLSHIEINYIKEWVKLL
;
A
#
# COMPACT_ATOMS: atom_id res chain seq x y z
N MET A 1 -42.18 -13.61 35.58
CA MET A 1 -41.33 -12.97 34.56
C MET A 1 -40.20 -13.95 34.24
N ASN A 2 -40.35 -14.75 33.18
CA ASN A 2 -39.28 -15.62 32.68
C ASN A 2 -38.72 -14.95 31.43
N ASP A 3 -37.70 -14.13 31.62
CA ASP A 3 -36.88 -13.60 30.53
C ASP A 3 -35.95 -14.73 30.08
N LYS A 4 -36.43 -15.55 29.14
CA LYS A 4 -35.57 -16.50 28.44
C LYS A 4 -34.72 -15.67 27.48
N SER A 5 -33.50 -15.36 27.90
CA SER A 5 -32.47 -14.85 27.00
C SER A 5 -32.36 -15.81 25.81
N ASN A 6 -32.86 -15.38 24.65
CA ASN A 6 -32.72 -16.15 23.42
C ASN A 6 -31.22 -16.19 23.13
N LEU A 7 -30.63 -17.39 23.25
CA LEU A 7 -29.25 -17.65 22.91
C LEU A 7 -29.14 -17.49 21.39
N ILE A 8 -28.62 -16.35 20.94
CA ILE A 8 -28.36 -16.11 19.51
C ILE A 8 -27.11 -16.92 19.16
N LEU A 9 -27.31 -18.05 18.45
CA LEU A 9 -26.21 -18.77 17.84
C LEU A 9 -25.82 -18.05 16.54
N PRO A 10 -24.55 -17.66 16.35
CA PRO A 10 -24.09 -17.12 15.08
C PRO A 10 -24.30 -18.20 14.01
N TRP A 11 -24.97 -17.85 12.92
CA TRP A 11 -25.22 -18.75 11.80
C TRP A 11 -24.55 -18.20 10.55
N LEU A 12 -23.73 -19.05 9.92
CA LEU A 12 -23.22 -18.87 8.57
C LEU A 12 -23.51 -20.14 7.76
N PRO A 13 -23.74 -20.02 6.44
CA PRO A 13 -23.77 -21.17 5.54
C PRO A 13 -22.47 -21.98 5.58
N GLU A 14 -22.57 -23.32 5.57
CA GLU A 14 -21.43 -24.25 5.63
C GLU A 14 -20.37 -23.99 4.55
N ASN A 15 -20.80 -23.57 3.36
CA ASN A 15 -19.89 -23.21 2.27
C ASN A 15 -19.08 -21.93 2.53
N LEU A 16 -19.56 -21.00 3.36
CA LEU A 16 -18.77 -19.86 3.80
C LEU A 16 -17.78 -20.25 4.90
N GLU A 17 -18.17 -21.17 5.78
CA GLU A 17 -17.27 -21.71 6.81
C GLU A 17 -16.11 -22.50 6.20
N SER A 18 -16.38 -23.32 5.17
CA SER A 18 -15.36 -24.06 4.46
C SER A 18 -14.38 -23.15 3.70
N LEU A 19 -14.87 -22.05 3.12
CA LEU A 19 -14.01 -21.01 2.54
C LEU A 19 -13.11 -20.36 3.59
N ASN A 20 -13.65 -19.99 4.76
CA ASN A 20 -12.86 -19.42 5.84
C ASN A 20 -11.76 -20.37 6.32
N LYS A 21 -12.06 -21.67 6.44
CA LYS A 21 -11.05 -22.69 6.77
C LYS A 21 -9.92 -22.72 5.74
N GLN A 22 -10.25 -22.67 4.45
CA GLN A 22 -9.24 -22.62 3.39
C GLN A 22 -8.37 -21.35 3.47
N GLU A 23 -8.96 -20.20 3.82
CA GLU A 23 -8.23 -18.94 4.03
C GLU A 23 -7.18 -19.09 5.15
N GLU A 24 -7.55 -19.71 6.27
CA GLU A 24 -6.63 -19.93 7.41
C GLU A 24 -5.54 -20.97 7.11
N GLU A 25 -5.86 -22.01 6.34
CA GLU A 25 -4.88 -22.97 5.83
C GLU A 25 -3.85 -22.28 4.92
N ASN A 26 -4.31 -21.50 3.94
CA ASN A 26 -3.45 -20.72 3.05
C ASN A 26 -2.61 -19.69 3.82
N ARG A 27 -3.19 -19.04 4.84
CA ARG A 27 -2.48 -18.12 5.73
C ARG A 27 -1.34 -18.82 6.45
N THR A 28 -1.59 -20.01 6.98
CA THR A 28 -0.57 -20.82 7.65
C THR A 28 0.57 -21.17 6.69
N GLN A 29 0.24 -21.64 5.47
CA GLN A 29 1.25 -21.93 4.43
C GLN A 29 2.06 -20.68 4.05
N SER A 30 1.40 -19.53 3.90
CA SER A 30 2.06 -18.25 3.61
C SER A 30 3.03 -17.84 4.70
N ILE A 31 2.65 -17.97 5.97
CA ILE A 31 3.53 -17.67 7.11
C ILE A 31 4.71 -18.63 7.16
N LEU A 32 4.50 -19.92 6.95
CA LEU A 32 5.59 -20.90 6.89
C LEU A 32 6.59 -20.55 5.78
N GLN A 33 6.08 -20.20 4.59
CA GLN A 33 6.91 -19.78 3.46
C GLN A 33 7.70 -18.49 3.74
N ILE A 34 7.10 -17.51 4.41
CA ILE A 34 7.80 -16.30 4.88
C ILE A 34 8.86 -16.67 5.92
N ASN A 35 8.54 -17.59 6.83
CA ASN A 35 9.44 -17.95 7.92
C ASN A 35 10.73 -18.63 7.47
N VAL A 36 10.73 -19.29 6.32
CA VAL A 36 11.92 -19.93 5.73
C VAL A 36 12.64 -19.05 4.71
N ASP A 37 12.07 -17.91 4.31
CA ASP A 37 12.64 -17.01 3.31
C ASP A 37 13.04 -15.68 3.96
N SER A 38 14.34 -15.52 4.24
CA SER A 38 14.88 -14.31 4.90
C SER A 38 14.64 -13.04 4.09
N LYS A 39 14.57 -13.12 2.75
CA LYS A 39 14.25 -11.97 1.91
C LYS A 39 12.82 -11.51 2.14
N LEU A 40 11.86 -12.44 2.23
CA LEU A 40 10.47 -12.09 2.51
C LEU A 40 10.27 -11.49 3.91
N LYS A 41 11.03 -11.98 4.90
CA LYS A 41 11.02 -11.38 6.25
C LYS A 41 11.44 -9.93 6.20
N ASP A 42 12.60 -9.63 5.61
CA ASP A 42 13.10 -8.26 5.52
C ASP A 42 12.13 -7.33 4.76
N HIS A 43 11.50 -7.84 3.69
CA HIS A 43 10.48 -7.09 2.95
C HIS A 43 9.26 -6.77 3.79
N LEU A 44 8.75 -7.73 4.56
CA LEU A 44 7.64 -7.47 5.47
C LEU A 44 8.05 -6.57 6.63
N GLU A 45 9.26 -6.70 7.17
CA GLU A 45 9.74 -5.85 8.26
C GLU A 45 9.75 -4.37 7.87
N ILE A 46 10.18 -4.01 6.65
CA ILE A 46 10.14 -2.61 6.21
C ILE A 46 8.70 -2.13 5.96
N VAL A 47 7.79 -3.01 5.51
CA VAL A 47 6.36 -2.71 5.38
C VAL A 47 5.73 -2.48 6.76
N TYR A 48 6.05 -3.32 7.75
CA TYR A 48 5.60 -3.15 9.14
C TYR A 48 6.16 -1.87 9.78
N ALA A 49 7.44 -1.56 9.57
CA ALA A 49 8.02 -0.29 10.03
C ALA A 49 7.29 0.91 9.42
N SER A 50 6.89 0.80 8.16
CA SER A 50 6.09 1.82 7.47
C SER A 50 4.67 1.95 8.03
N LEU A 51 4.02 0.84 8.38
CA LEU A 51 2.71 0.84 9.04
C LEU A 51 2.76 1.49 10.43
N ASN A 52 3.79 1.18 11.23
CA ASN A 52 3.98 1.82 12.53
C ASN A 52 4.13 3.34 12.38
N MET A 53 4.96 3.77 11.43
CA MET A 53 5.14 5.19 11.12
C MET A 53 3.84 5.87 10.68
N LEU A 54 3.08 5.24 9.78
CA LEU A 54 1.78 5.76 9.35
C LEU A 54 0.82 5.86 10.54
N TYR A 55 0.75 4.84 11.40
CA TYR A 55 -0.11 4.85 12.59
C TYR A 55 0.28 5.98 13.54
N ASP A 56 1.56 6.11 13.88
CA ASP A 56 2.03 7.12 14.83
C ASP A 56 1.72 8.54 14.35
N ILE A 57 1.94 8.83 13.07
CA ILE A 57 1.67 10.16 12.52
C ILE A 57 0.18 10.39 12.26
N THR A 58 -0.59 9.34 11.93
CA THR A 58 -2.02 9.47 11.61
C THR A 58 -2.90 9.53 12.84
N ILE A 59 -2.56 8.77 13.88
CA ILE A 59 -3.41 8.55 15.07
C ILE A 59 -2.81 9.19 16.31
N SER A 60 -1.51 8.99 16.55
CA SER A 60 -0.86 9.42 17.80
C SER A 60 -0.46 10.91 17.76
N TYR A 61 -0.09 11.44 16.59
CA TYR A 61 0.24 12.84 16.39
C TYR A 61 -1.03 13.70 16.23
N LYS A 62 -1.15 14.75 17.03
CA LYS A 62 -2.20 15.76 16.89
C LYS A 62 -1.80 16.76 15.81
N ASN A 63 -2.59 16.86 14.74
CA ASN A 63 -2.39 17.81 13.66
C ASN A 63 -2.34 19.27 14.18
N GLN A 64 -1.49 20.08 13.55
CA GLN A 64 -1.37 21.53 13.82
C GLN A 64 -2.16 22.36 12.81
N THR A 65 -2.44 21.80 11.63
CA THR A 65 -3.17 22.47 10.56
C THR A 65 -4.29 21.59 10.02
N ASP A 66 -5.23 22.20 9.30
CA ASP A 66 -6.30 21.51 8.59
C ASP A 66 -5.77 20.70 7.37
N ASP A 67 -4.67 21.16 6.77
CA ASP A 67 -3.97 20.42 5.72
C ASP A 67 -3.33 19.14 6.30
N GLU A 68 -2.68 19.22 7.46
CA GLU A 68 -2.15 18.03 8.15
C GLU A 68 -3.26 17.03 8.47
N LEU A 69 -4.42 17.49 8.94
CA LEU A 69 -5.59 16.62 9.19
C LEU A 69 -6.07 15.93 7.91
N THR A 70 -6.12 16.67 6.80
CA THR A 70 -6.49 16.13 5.49
C THR A 70 -5.49 15.06 5.05
N ILE A 71 -4.19 15.29 5.24
CA ILE A 71 -3.16 14.30 4.96
C ILE A 71 -3.29 13.09 5.87
N GLN A 72 -3.59 13.25 7.18
CA GLN A 72 -3.86 12.14 8.08
C GLN A 72 -5.01 11.26 7.59
N TYR A 73 -6.11 11.82 7.07
CA TYR A 73 -7.19 11.01 6.47
C TYR A 73 -6.73 10.18 5.27
N ILE A 74 -5.84 10.73 4.44
CA ILE A 74 -5.21 9.97 3.35
C ILE A 74 -4.28 8.88 3.91
N GLY A 75 -3.58 9.18 5.01
CA GLY A 75 -2.80 8.20 5.78
C GLY A 75 -3.63 7.03 6.29
N ILE A 76 -4.85 7.26 6.78
CA ILE A 76 -5.80 6.20 7.17
C ILE A 76 -6.13 5.30 5.98
N ARG A 77 -6.44 5.89 4.82
CA ARG A 77 -6.72 5.11 3.60
C ARG A 77 -5.52 4.25 3.22
N LEU A 78 -4.33 4.84 3.21
CA LEU A 78 -3.09 4.14 2.88
C LEU A 78 -2.85 2.97 3.85
N PHE A 79 -2.94 3.20 5.16
CA PHE A 79 -2.81 2.18 6.19
C PHE A 79 -3.81 1.03 5.98
N ASN A 80 -5.10 1.36 5.82
CA ASN A 80 -6.16 0.37 5.65
C ASN A 80 -6.00 -0.47 4.37
N SER A 81 -5.59 0.14 3.26
CA SER A 81 -5.33 -0.56 2.01
C SER A 81 -4.11 -1.49 2.13
N ILE A 82 -3.05 -1.08 2.85
CA ILE A 82 -1.87 -1.92 3.10
C ILE A 82 -2.25 -3.15 3.94
N VAL A 83 -2.87 -2.97 5.11
CA VAL A 83 -3.19 -4.10 6.00
C VAL A 83 -4.20 -5.06 5.36
N SER A 84 -5.18 -4.52 4.62
CA SER A 84 -6.15 -5.34 3.89
C SER A 84 -5.49 -6.10 2.74
N SER A 85 -4.55 -5.47 2.04
CA SER A 85 -3.78 -6.12 0.97
C SER A 85 -2.96 -7.29 1.50
N ILE A 86 -2.29 -7.12 2.66
CA ILE A 86 -1.55 -8.19 3.34
C ILE A 86 -2.49 -9.30 3.80
N LYS A 87 -3.64 -8.97 4.40
CA LYS A 87 -4.61 -9.98 4.85
C LYS A 87 -5.08 -10.86 3.69
N LEU A 88 -5.50 -10.25 2.59
CA LEU A 88 -5.97 -10.97 1.39
C LEU A 88 -4.84 -11.74 0.70
N LEU A 89 -3.64 -11.19 0.68
CA LEU A 89 -2.44 -11.84 0.16
C LEU A 89 -2.14 -13.14 0.91
N LEU A 90 -2.13 -13.10 2.24
CA LEU A 90 -1.85 -14.27 3.07
C LEU A 90 -2.96 -15.32 2.98
N ALA A 91 -4.21 -14.89 2.82
CA ALA A 91 -5.35 -15.79 2.65
C ALA A 91 -5.40 -16.47 1.26
N GLY A 92 -4.60 -16.01 0.28
CA GLY A 92 -4.59 -16.57 -1.09
C GLY A 92 -5.49 -15.86 -2.09
N TYR A 93 -6.02 -14.68 -1.75
CA TYR A 93 -6.77 -13.81 -2.68
C TYR A 93 -5.83 -12.82 -3.38
N TYR A 94 -4.90 -13.36 -4.17
CA TYR A 94 -3.84 -12.57 -4.82
C TYR A 94 -4.39 -11.46 -5.73
N GLN A 95 -5.42 -11.74 -6.52
CA GLN A 95 -6.05 -10.73 -7.37
C GLN A 95 -6.64 -9.57 -6.56
N SER A 96 -7.39 -9.88 -5.49
CA SER A 96 -7.97 -8.87 -4.60
C SER A 96 -6.90 -8.08 -3.84
N SER A 97 -5.78 -8.73 -3.48
CA SER A 97 -4.61 -8.05 -2.91
C SER A 97 -4.04 -7.01 -3.89
N VAL A 98 -3.89 -7.35 -5.17
CA VAL A 98 -3.38 -6.43 -6.20
C VAL A 98 -4.31 -5.23 -6.42
N ILE A 99 -5.64 -5.43 -6.35
CA ILE A 99 -6.59 -4.31 -6.41
C ILE A 99 -6.31 -3.27 -5.32
N LEU A 100 -6.00 -3.73 -4.10
CA LEU A 100 -5.62 -2.84 -3.00
C LEU A 100 -4.22 -2.25 -3.19
N GLN A 101 -3.26 -3.01 -3.74
CA GLN A 101 -1.93 -2.46 -4.07
C GLN A 101 -1.98 -1.35 -5.12
N ARG A 102 -2.93 -1.43 -6.06
CA ARG A 102 -3.22 -0.33 -6.99
C ARG A 102 -3.74 0.91 -6.26
N ASP A 103 -4.64 0.73 -5.30
CA ASP A 103 -5.14 1.86 -4.49
C ASP A 103 -4.01 2.50 -3.67
N ILE A 104 -3.11 1.69 -3.10
CA ILE A 104 -1.88 2.16 -2.42
C ILE A 104 -1.03 3.00 -3.39
N LEU A 105 -0.84 2.54 -4.63
CA LEU A 105 -0.08 3.23 -5.66
C LEU A 105 -0.68 4.60 -6.01
N GLU A 106 -1.98 4.65 -6.28
CA GLU A 106 -2.67 5.90 -6.65
C GLU A 106 -2.74 6.88 -5.47
N THR A 107 -2.97 6.37 -4.26
CA THR A 107 -2.97 7.18 -3.03
C THR A 107 -1.58 7.77 -2.77
N GLY A 108 -0.53 6.96 -2.94
CA GLY A 108 0.85 7.40 -2.85
C GLY A 108 1.23 8.49 -3.87
N PHE A 109 0.77 8.37 -5.12
CA PHE A 109 0.96 9.41 -6.13
C PHE A 109 0.18 10.69 -5.83
N LEU A 110 -1.02 10.59 -5.25
CA LEU A 110 -1.76 11.77 -4.80
C LEU A 110 -0.98 12.54 -3.72
N LEU A 111 -0.43 11.84 -2.72
CA LEU A 111 0.44 12.44 -1.71
C LEU A 111 1.67 13.10 -2.35
N ASP A 112 2.35 12.39 -3.27
CA ASP A 112 3.53 12.94 -3.97
C ASP A 112 3.18 14.20 -4.76
N PHE A 113 1.99 14.24 -5.36
CA PHE A 113 1.50 15.40 -6.08
C PHE A 113 1.21 16.59 -5.18
N PHE A 114 0.66 16.37 -3.99
CA PHE A 114 0.51 17.43 -2.98
C PHE A 114 1.84 17.93 -2.45
N SER A 115 2.90 17.10 -2.45
CA SER A 115 4.24 17.54 -2.03
C SER A 115 4.85 18.61 -2.94
N ILE A 116 4.36 18.77 -4.17
CA ILE A 116 4.79 19.81 -5.12
C ILE A 116 4.38 21.20 -4.63
N ASP A 117 3.14 21.32 -4.13
CA ASP A 117 2.49 22.57 -3.83
C ASP A 117 1.36 22.30 -2.83
N GLN A 118 1.56 22.70 -1.58
CA GLN A 118 0.62 22.43 -0.49
C GLN A 118 -0.75 23.09 -0.73
N SER A 119 -0.82 24.18 -1.51
CA SER A 119 -2.11 24.81 -1.84
C SER A 119 -3.06 23.88 -2.60
N LYS A 120 -2.51 22.82 -3.24
CA LYS A 120 -3.30 21.79 -3.93
C LYS A 120 -4.12 20.93 -3.00
N ILE A 121 -3.76 20.81 -1.73
CA ILE A 121 -4.56 20.10 -0.72
C ILE A 121 -5.90 20.81 -0.55
N LEU A 122 -5.86 22.13 -0.35
CA LEU A 122 -7.06 22.94 -0.21
C LEU A 122 -7.90 22.99 -1.50
N ASP A 123 -7.27 23.14 -2.67
CA ASP A 123 -7.97 23.11 -3.96
C ASP A 123 -8.63 21.73 -4.21
N TRP A 124 -7.98 20.63 -3.82
CA TRP A 124 -8.54 19.29 -3.93
C TRP A 124 -9.73 19.11 -2.99
N LYS A 125 -9.60 19.53 -1.73
CA LYS A 125 -10.65 19.42 -0.72
C LYS A 125 -11.92 20.20 -1.10
N LYS A 126 -11.76 21.33 -1.79
CA LYS A 126 -12.87 22.21 -2.23
C LYS A 126 -13.40 21.88 -3.63
N SER A 127 -12.74 20.99 -4.37
CA SER A 127 -13.13 20.69 -5.75
C SER A 127 -14.47 19.93 -5.80
N ASN A 128 -15.35 20.33 -6.72
CA ASN A 128 -16.51 19.53 -7.08
C ASN A 128 -16.13 18.37 -8.02
N ASN A 129 -17.07 17.45 -8.29
CA ASN A 129 -16.80 16.25 -9.11
C ASN A 129 -16.19 16.56 -10.49
N LYS A 130 -16.63 17.65 -11.14
CA LYS A 130 -16.11 18.07 -12.45
C LYS A 130 -14.66 18.58 -12.34
N GLN A 131 -14.38 19.42 -11.34
CA GLN A 131 -13.03 19.91 -11.06
C GLN A 131 -12.09 18.78 -10.64
N GLN A 132 -12.57 17.85 -9.80
CA GLN A 132 -11.82 16.70 -9.35
C GLN A 132 -11.41 15.80 -10.52
N SER A 133 -12.35 15.48 -11.41
CA SER A 133 -12.07 14.70 -12.62
C SER A 133 -11.14 15.43 -13.59
N GLY A 134 -11.22 16.77 -13.65
CA GLY A 134 -10.42 17.60 -14.55
C GLY A 134 -9.00 17.91 -14.06
N LYS A 135 -8.74 17.91 -12.75
CA LYS A 135 -7.44 18.29 -12.16
C LYS A 135 -6.74 17.16 -11.41
N TYR A 136 -7.51 16.23 -10.85
CA TYR A 136 -7.02 15.26 -9.86
C TYR A 136 -7.33 13.80 -10.21
N ARG A 137 -7.78 13.52 -11.44
CA ARG A 137 -7.87 12.12 -11.90
C ARG A 137 -6.47 11.49 -11.95
N PRO A 138 -6.33 10.18 -11.70
CA PRO A 138 -5.03 9.54 -11.56
C PRO A 138 -4.07 9.75 -12.75
N SER A 139 -4.58 9.74 -13.99
CA SER A 139 -3.77 9.96 -15.18
C SER A 139 -3.17 11.37 -15.26
N ILE A 140 -3.84 12.40 -14.72
CA ILE A 140 -3.32 13.77 -14.66
C ILE A 140 -2.22 13.86 -13.60
N ILE A 141 -2.46 13.27 -12.44
CA ILE A 141 -1.49 13.21 -11.34
C ILE A 141 -0.20 12.54 -11.82
N ARG A 142 -0.29 11.34 -12.41
CA ARG A 142 0.87 10.61 -12.95
C ARG A 142 1.63 11.45 -13.99
N LYS A 143 0.93 12.05 -14.94
CA LYS A 143 1.54 12.93 -15.95
C LYS A 143 2.26 14.13 -15.32
N SER A 144 1.68 14.75 -14.30
CA SER A 144 2.30 15.87 -13.61
C SER A 144 3.57 15.45 -12.86
N LEU A 145 3.56 14.28 -12.22
CA LEU A 145 4.72 13.74 -11.52
C LEU A 145 5.84 13.34 -12.49
N ASP A 146 5.49 12.69 -13.61
CA ASP A 146 6.46 12.34 -14.66
C ASP A 146 7.11 13.61 -15.25
N ASN A 147 6.32 14.66 -15.51
CA ASN A 147 6.83 15.95 -15.95
C ASN A 147 7.76 16.61 -14.91
N ARG A 148 7.40 16.59 -13.63
CA ARG A 148 8.23 17.13 -12.52
C ARG A 148 9.59 16.44 -12.44
N ASP A 149 9.60 15.13 -12.65
CA ASP A 149 10.79 14.29 -12.50
C ASP A 149 11.58 14.15 -13.81
N GLY A 150 11.04 14.64 -14.94
CA GLY A 150 11.67 14.58 -16.26
C GLY A 150 11.54 13.21 -16.95
N PHE A 151 10.61 12.36 -16.51
CA PHE A 151 10.43 11.01 -17.05
C PHE A 151 9.56 11.02 -18.29
N LYS A 152 10.10 10.53 -19.41
CA LYS A 152 9.38 10.42 -20.69
C LYS A 152 8.75 9.05 -20.93
N GLU A 153 9.24 8.03 -20.22
CA GLU A 153 8.85 6.62 -20.40
C GLU A 153 7.48 6.29 -19.79
N ARG A 154 6.92 7.18 -18.97
CA ARG A 154 5.62 7.00 -18.29
C ARG A 154 5.56 5.73 -17.43
N LYS A 155 6.64 5.36 -16.74
CA LYS A 155 6.72 4.14 -15.90
C LYS A 155 5.59 4.06 -14.87
N ARG A 156 5.19 5.19 -14.27
CA ARG A 156 4.03 5.26 -13.35
C ARG A 156 2.73 4.76 -13.99
N GLU A 157 2.50 5.08 -15.26
CA GLU A 157 1.35 4.59 -16.03
C GLU A 157 1.50 3.10 -16.34
N GLN A 158 2.69 2.65 -16.71
CA GLN A 158 2.95 1.24 -17.04
C GLN A 158 2.69 0.32 -15.85
N ILE A 159 3.14 0.69 -14.65
CA ILE A 159 2.91 -0.06 -13.41
C ILE A 159 1.42 -0.11 -13.09
N TYR A 160 0.73 1.05 -13.17
CA TYR A 160 -0.71 1.13 -12.97
C TYR A 160 -1.46 0.22 -13.94
N GLN A 161 -1.13 0.31 -15.23
CA GLN A 161 -1.77 -0.46 -16.28
C GLN A 161 -1.58 -1.95 -16.06
N LYS A 162 -0.37 -2.38 -15.66
CA LYS A 162 -0.09 -3.78 -15.30
C LYS A 162 -1.01 -4.23 -14.15
N MET A 163 -1.11 -3.47 -13.06
CA MET A 163 -2.01 -3.84 -11.95
C MET A 163 -3.49 -3.88 -12.39
N CYS A 164 -3.92 -2.96 -13.26
CA CYS A 164 -5.29 -2.94 -13.80
C CYS A 164 -5.60 -4.14 -14.69
N GLU A 165 -4.71 -4.47 -15.62
CA GLU A 165 -4.85 -5.61 -16.54
C GLU A 165 -4.93 -6.92 -15.78
N TYR A 166 -4.02 -7.13 -14.82
CA TYR A 166 -3.94 -8.40 -14.11
C TYR A 166 -5.02 -8.56 -13.04
N ALA A 167 -5.51 -7.48 -12.41
CA ALA A 167 -6.35 -7.63 -11.22
C ALA A 167 -7.70 -6.94 -11.24
N ALA A 168 -7.84 -5.79 -11.90
CA ALA A 168 -9.05 -4.98 -11.77
C ALA A 168 -10.05 -5.16 -12.92
N HIS A 169 -9.56 -5.41 -14.13
CA HIS A 169 -10.39 -5.60 -15.30
C HIS A 169 -10.53 -7.08 -15.64
N PRO A 170 -11.68 -7.53 -16.18
CA PRO A 170 -11.89 -8.91 -16.62
C PRO A 170 -11.14 -9.17 -17.94
N THR A 171 -9.82 -9.05 -17.90
CA THR A 171 -8.94 -9.30 -19.04
C THR A 171 -8.46 -10.74 -19.03
N TYR A 172 -8.07 -11.24 -20.20
CA TYR A 172 -7.50 -12.59 -20.31
C TYR A 172 -6.20 -12.78 -19.49
N PRO A 173 -5.27 -11.80 -19.42
CA PRO A 173 -4.17 -11.84 -18.46
C PRO A 173 -4.61 -11.98 -16.99
N GLY A 174 -5.68 -11.29 -16.58
CA GLY A 174 -6.20 -11.40 -15.21
C GLY A 174 -6.81 -12.78 -14.91
N ILE A 175 -7.46 -13.39 -15.89
CA ILE A 175 -7.95 -14.78 -15.77
C ILE A 175 -6.80 -15.77 -15.52
N LYS A 176 -5.60 -15.52 -16.07
CA LYS A 176 -4.42 -16.36 -15.81
C LYS A 176 -3.94 -16.28 -14.35
N LEU A 177 -4.20 -15.18 -13.63
CA LEU A 177 -3.83 -15.11 -12.22
C LEU A 177 -4.57 -16.13 -11.38
N VAL A 178 -5.85 -16.36 -11.66
CA VAL A 178 -6.66 -17.36 -10.94
C VAL A 178 -6.46 -18.78 -11.48
N ALA A 179 -5.68 -18.95 -12.55
CA ALA A 179 -5.50 -20.21 -13.26
C ALA A 179 -4.00 -20.60 -13.40
N PRO A 180 -3.19 -20.59 -12.33
CA PRO A 180 -1.73 -20.77 -12.44
C PRO A 180 -1.31 -22.15 -12.99
N LYS A 181 -2.19 -23.16 -12.91
CA LYS A 181 -1.92 -24.54 -13.35
C LYS A 181 -2.93 -25.07 -14.38
N GLY A 182 -3.66 -24.20 -15.08
CA GLY A 182 -4.65 -24.60 -16.09
C GLY A 182 -6.08 -24.22 -15.73
N LEU A 183 -6.85 -25.12 -15.12
CA LEU A 183 -8.23 -24.79 -14.71
C LEU A 183 -8.20 -23.69 -13.64
N ALA A 184 -9.12 -22.72 -13.73
CA ALA A 184 -9.18 -21.62 -12.77
C ALA A 184 -9.58 -22.13 -11.37
N ASN A 185 -8.91 -21.60 -10.34
CA ASN A 185 -9.27 -21.80 -8.95
C ASN A 185 -10.44 -20.89 -8.59
N ILE A 186 -11.48 -21.47 -7.98
CA ILE A 186 -12.56 -20.72 -7.36
C ILE A 186 -12.17 -20.50 -5.90
N GLY A 187 -12.23 -19.26 -5.44
CA GLY A 187 -11.87 -18.91 -4.07
C GLY A 187 -10.36 -18.79 -3.84
N PRO A 188 -9.92 -18.83 -2.58
CA PRO A 188 -8.53 -18.60 -2.21
C PRO A 188 -7.66 -19.82 -2.49
N PHE A 189 -6.43 -19.62 -2.95
CA PHE A 189 -5.45 -20.69 -3.14
C PHE A 189 -4.05 -20.23 -2.73
N PHE A 190 -3.20 -21.18 -2.34
CA PHE A 190 -1.80 -20.90 -2.04
C PHE A 190 -0.92 -21.01 -3.28
N ASP A 191 -0.12 -19.97 -3.52
CA ASP A 191 0.92 -19.94 -4.56
C ASP A 191 2.16 -19.16 -4.06
N THR A 192 3.30 -19.86 -4.02
CA THR A 192 4.56 -19.30 -3.52
C THR A 192 5.07 -18.14 -4.39
N GLN A 193 4.89 -18.19 -5.71
CA GLN A 193 5.40 -17.15 -6.61
C GLN A 193 4.59 -15.87 -6.48
N TYR A 194 3.26 -15.97 -6.39
CA TYR A 194 2.41 -14.82 -6.15
C TYR A 194 2.64 -14.22 -4.76
N LEU A 195 2.79 -15.05 -3.72
CA LEU A 195 3.13 -14.57 -2.39
C LEU A 195 4.43 -13.74 -2.42
N LYS A 196 5.50 -14.29 -3.00
CA LYS A 196 6.80 -13.60 -3.10
C LYS A 196 6.71 -12.28 -3.86
N SER A 197 6.14 -12.32 -5.06
CA SER A 197 6.08 -11.16 -5.95
C SER A 197 5.27 -10.01 -5.34
N LEU A 198 4.17 -10.32 -4.67
CA LEU A 198 3.28 -9.31 -4.10
C LEU A 198 3.79 -8.74 -2.76
N ILE A 199 4.56 -9.52 -1.99
CA ILE A 199 5.31 -8.98 -0.84
C ILE A 199 6.40 -8.01 -1.33
N GLU A 200 7.12 -8.38 -2.39
CA GLU A 200 8.16 -7.53 -2.99
C GLU A 200 7.57 -6.21 -3.51
N GLU A 201 6.43 -6.22 -4.20
CA GLU A 201 5.74 -4.99 -4.61
C GLU A 201 5.34 -4.13 -3.41
N LEU A 202 4.78 -4.70 -2.34
CA LEU A 202 4.49 -3.93 -1.12
C LEU A 202 5.75 -3.29 -0.53
N ALA A 203 6.85 -4.03 -0.44
CA ALA A 203 8.11 -3.52 0.10
C ALA A 203 8.73 -2.43 -0.78
N MET A 204 8.46 -2.42 -2.08
CA MET A 204 8.88 -1.35 -2.99
C MET A 204 8.05 -0.07 -2.83
N ARG A 205 6.73 -0.20 -2.69
CA ARG A 205 5.81 0.95 -2.72
C ARG A 205 5.56 1.57 -1.36
N VAL A 206 5.29 0.74 -0.36
CA VAL A 206 4.83 1.20 0.95
C VAL A 206 5.86 2.10 1.63
N PRO A 207 7.14 1.73 1.75
CA PRO A 207 8.10 2.57 2.47
C PRO A 207 8.42 3.87 1.71
N LEU A 208 8.34 3.85 0.38
CA LEU A 208 8.42 5.05 -0.45
C LEU A 208 7.25 6.00 -0.17
N PHE A 209 6.02 5.50 -0.15
CA PHE A 209 4.86 6.34 0.11
C PHE A 209 4.75 6.80 1.55
N THR A 210 5.28 6.04 2.51
CA THR A 210 5.46 6.51 3.89
C THR A 210 6.46 7.66 3.95
N LEU A 211 7.59 7.58 3.21
CA LEU A 211 8.54 8.69 3.12
C LEU A 211 7.89 9.95 2.53
N ILE A 212 7.11 9.80 1.46
CA ILE A 212 6.34 10.90 0.83
C ILE A 212 5.33 11.49 1.82
N TYR A 213 4.60 10.63 2.53
CA TYR A 213 3.61 11.03 3.53
C TYR A 213 4.23 11.90 4.63
N LEU A 214 5.41 11.52 5.13
CA LEU A 214 6.14 12.28 6.16
C LEU A 214 6.51 13.70 5.73
N ARG A 215 6.66 13.97 4.43
CA ARG A 215 7.01 15.31 3.91
C ARG A 215 5.98 16.39 4.21
N HIS A 216 4.76 15.98 4.50
CA HIS A 216 3.67 16.89 4.80
C HIS A 216 3.71 17.42 6.23
N PHE A 217 4.53 16.84 7.11
CA PHE A 217 4.64 17.20 8.52
C PHE A 217 5.98 17.88 8.79
N LYS A 218 6.01 19.22 8.64
CA LYS A 218 7.26 20.01 8.69
C LYS A 218 7.82 20.21 10.09
N SER A 219 6.97 20.16 11.11
CA SER A 219 7.31 20.52 12.49
C SER A 219 6.85 19.44 13.46
N LEU A 220 7.49 18.27 13.39
CA LEU A 220 7.19 17.16 14.29
C LEU A 220 7.79 17.39 15.70
N PRO A 221 7.06 17.06 16.77
CA PRO A 221 7.61 17.08 18.13
C PRO A 221 8.78 16.09 18.31
N PRO A 222 9.68 16.31 19.29
CA PRO A 222 10.88 15.49 19.48
C PRO A 222 10.63 13.97 19.58
N GLY A 223 9.52 13.55 20.21
CA GLY A 223 9.15 12.14 20.28
C GLY A 223 8.92 11.51 18.90
N PHE A 224 8.27 12.24 17.99
CA PHE A 224 8.01 11.77 16.62
C PHE A 224 9.26 11.84 15.73
N LEU A 225 10.16 12.80 15.98
CA LEU A 225 11.46 12.85 15.28
C LEU A 225 12.31 11.61 15.57
N LYS A 226 12.26 11.08 16.81
CA LYS A 226 12.95 9.83 17.14
C LYS A 226 12.38 8.64 16.38
N ILE A 227 11.05 8.49 16.37
CA ILE A 227 10.35 7.43 15.63
C ILE A 227 10.69 7.55 14.13
N GLN A 228 10.70 8.78 13.60
CA GLN A 228 11.08 9.06 12.21
C GLN A 228 12.52 8.61 11.92
N ALA A 229 13.47 8.92 12.79
CA ALA A 229 14.86 8.49 12.64
C ALA A 229 14.99 6.96 12.62
N ASP A 230 14.31 6.27 13.55
CA ASP A 230 14.32 4.80 13.63
C ASP A 230 13.76 4.15 12.34
N PHE A 231 12.69 4.71 11.77
CA PHE A 231 12.16 4.27 10.48
C PHE A 231 13.14 4.52 9.33
N LEU A 232 13.74 5.71 9.27
CA LEU A 232 14.69 6.07 8.22
C LEU A 232 15.93 5.17 8.25
N ASP A 233 16.41 4.75 9.41
CA ASP A 233 17.56 3.86 9.52
C ASP A 233 17.25 2.43 9.06
N LYS A 234 16.05 1.93 9.38
CA LYS A 234 15.55 0.67 8.79
C LYS A 234 15.45 0.77 7.27
N LEU A 235 14.92 1.89 6.78
CA LEU A 235 14.76 2.14 5.36
C LEU A 235 16.10 2.22 4.62
N LYS A 236 17.10 2.93 5.17
CA LYS A 236 18.46 2.98 4.62
C LYS A 236 19.08 1.58 4.54
N THR A 237 18.94 0.79 5.60
CA THR A 237 19.47 -0.57 5.65
C THR A 237 18.84 -1.46 4.58
N TRP A 238 17.50 -1.43 4.50
CA TRP A 238 16.74 -2.21 3.53
C TRP A 238 17.03 -1.79 2.07
N SER A 239 17.01 -0.49 1.79
CA SER A 239 17.25 0.05 0.44
C SER A 239 18.67 -0.22 -0.06
N LYS A 240 19.69 -0.11 0.81
CA LYS A 240 21.07 -0.49 0.47
C LYS A 240 21.17 -1.97 0.12
N LYS A 241 20.49 -2.84 0.88
CA LYS A 241 20.51 -4.29 0.67
C LYS A 241 19.84 -4.68 -0.65
N TYR A 242 18.62 -4.20 -0.88
CA TYR A 242 17.75 -4.70 -1.95
C TYR A 242 17.68 -3.82 -3.20
N LEU A 243 17.81 -2.50 -3.05
CA LEU A 243 17.73 -1.55 -4.17
C LEU A 243 19.10 -1.07 -4.65
N LYS A 244 20.17 -1.38 -3.90
CA LYS A 244 21.51 -0.83 -4.11
C LYS A 244 21.52 0.70 -4.13
N LEU A 245 20.55 1.31 -3.46
CA LEU A 245 20.47 2.75 -3.26
C LEU A 245 21.12 3.10 -1.93
N ASP A 246 22.08 4.01 -1.96
CA ASP A 246 22.61 4.60 -0.73
C ASP A 246 21.77 5.81 -0.33
N LEU A 247 21.01 5.64 0.74
CA LEU A 247 20.13 6.67 1.29
C LEU A 247 20.76 7.40 2.49
N SER A 248 22.08 7.24 2.69
CA SER A 248 22.87 7.91 3.74
C SER A 248 22.71 9.44 3.73
N HIS A 249 22.48 10.02 2.56
CA HIS A 249 22.27 11.46 2.35
C HIS A 249 20.82 11.82 1.97
N ILE A 250 19.82 10.95 2.20
CA ILE A 250 18.42 11.38 2.06
C ILE A 250 18.15 12.44 3.12
N GLU A 251 18.28 13.69 2.70
CA GLU A 251 17.29 14.69 3.04
C GLU A 251 15.99 14.27 2.36
N ILE A 252 14.88 14.40 3.08
CA ILE A 252 13.51 14.06 2.68
C ILE A 252 13.12 14.55 1.25
N ASN A 253 13.92 15.40 0.63
CA ASN A 253 13.79 15.94 -0.71
C ASN A 253 14.30 15.05 -1.88
N TYR A 254 15.06 13.97 -1.63
CA TYR A 254 15.71 13.15 -2.69
C TYR A 254 14.97 11.85 -3.07
N ILE A 255 13.66 11.94 -3.32
CA ILE A 255 12.82 10.78 -3.70
C ILE A 255 13.03 10.32 -5.16
N LYS A 256 13.63 11.18 -6.01
CA LYS A 256 13.74 10.96 -7.46
C LYS A 256 14.49 9.68 -7.85
N GLU A 257 15.56 9.30 -7.14
CA GLU A 257 16.35 8.10 -7.48
C GLU A 257 15.57 6.81 -7.24
N TRP A 258 14.78 6.74 -6.16
CA TRP A 258 13.91 5.60 -5.93
C TRP A 258 12.79 5.51 -6.96
N VAL A 259 12.22 6.65 -7.36
CA VAL A 259 11.16 6.66 -8.38
C VAL A 259 11.66 6.10 -9.73
N LYS A 260 12.94 6.26 -10.07
CA LYS A 260 13.52 5.67 -11.30
C LYS A 260 13.49 4.13 -11.31
N LEU A 261 13.48 3.51 -10.13
CA LEU A 261 13.42 2.06 -9.95
C LEU A 261 12.00 1.51 -10.01
N LEU A 262 10.98 2.37 -9.95
CA LEU A 262 9.58 1.95 -10.10
C LEU A 262 9.33 1.54 -11.55
#